data_AF-K1TVM2-F1
#
_entry.id   AF-K1TVM2-F1
#
_cell.length_a   1.000
_cell.length_b   1.000
_cell.length_c   1.000
_cell.angle_alpha   90.00
_cell.angle_beta   90.00
_cell.angle_gamma   90.00
#
_symmetry.space_group_name_H-M   'P 1'
#
loop_
_entity.id
_entity.type
_entity.pdbx_description
1 polymer ?
#
loop_
_entity_poly.entity_id
_entity_poly.type
_entity_poly.pdbx_seq_one_letter_code
_entity_poly.pdbx_strand_id
1 'polypeptide(L)'
;MDRKVRVVQFGTGKMAVYTMRYVFEKGGEVVGAIDVNPNVIGKDIGTIMGKTEIGVKVTALENAEETIRTLKPDIAIVTTMSLLNDVKDALMLCAKIRCKCNYYM
;
A
#
# COMPACT_ATOMS: atom_id res chain seq x y z
N MET A 1 -1.81 8.98 -19.79
CA MET A 1 -2.74 8.37 -18.82
C MET A 1 -3.53 9.54 -18.24
N ASP A 2 -4.83 9.64 -18.51
CA ASP A 2 -5.64 10.83 -18.16
C ASP A 2 -6.12 10.89 -16.70
N ARG A 3 -5.61 10.01 -15.83
CA ARG A 3 -5.94 9.99 -14.40
C ARG A 3 -4.70 9.72 -13.54
N LYS A 4 -4.78 10.11 -12.26
CA LYS A 4 -3.75 9.82 -11.26
C LYS A 4 -3.50 8.32 -11.16
N VAL A 5 -2.24 7.95 -10.96
CA VAL A 5 -1.85 6.56 -10.69
C VAL A 5 -2.31 6.20 -9.28
N ARG A 6 -3.11 5.14 -9.18
CA ARG A 6 -3.71 4.69 -7.92
C ARG A 6 -2.82 3.62 -7.31
N VAL A 7 -2.33 3.87 -6.10
CA VAL A 7 -1.34 3.04 -5.43
C VAL A 7 -1.92 2.40 -4.18
N VAL A 8 -1.68 1.10 -4.01
CA VAL A 8 -1.85 0.43 -2.72
C VAL A 8 -0.48 0.21 -2.08
N GLN A 9 -0.36 0.51 -0.79
CA GLN A 9 0.89 0.40 -0.04
C GLN A 9 0.83 -0.82 0.89
N PHE A 10 1.74 -1.78 0.70
CA PHE A 10 1.94 -2.90 1.62
C PHE A 10 3.07 -2.57 2.60
N GLY A 11 2.76 -2.68 3.88
CA GLY A 11 3.60 -2.20 4.97
C GLY A 11 3.45 -0.70 5.16
N THR A 12 3.32 -0.27 6.42
CA THR A 12 3.13 1.12 6.84
C THR A 12 4.21 1.56 7.84
N GLY A 13 5.38 0.94 7.74
CA GLY A 13 6.55 1.27 8.55
C GLY A 13 7.28 2.53 8.06
N LYS A 14 8.51 2.72 8.56
CA LYS A 14 9.33 3.91 8.27
C LYS A 14 9.54 4.15 6.78
N MET A 15 9.78 3.10 5.99
CA MET A 15 10.00 3.23 4.55
C MET A 15 8.73 3.64 3.80
N ALA A 16 7.57 3.14 4.25
CA ALA A 16 6.28 3.44 3.64
C ALA A 16 5.93 4.94 3.72
N VAL A 17 6.36 5.65 4.77
CA VAL A 17 6.18 7.10 4.88
C VAL A 17 6.85 7.83 3.72
N TYR A 18 8.04 7.39 3.31
CA TYR A 18 8.76 7.98 2.18
C TYR A 18 8.13 7.61 0.84
N THR A 19 7.77 6.34 0.63
CA THR A 19 7.16 5.89 -0.63
C THR A 19 5.80 6.55 -0.85
N MET A 20 4.94 6.61 0.18
CA MET A 20 3.66 7.31 0.10
C MET A 20 3.85 8.80 -0.17
N ARG A 21 4.82 9.46 0.48
CA ARG A 21 5.18 10.86 0.19
C ARG A 21 5.53 11.03 -1.29
N TYR A 22 6.40 10.18 -1.83
CA TYR A 22 6.80 10.25 -3.24
C TYR A 22 5.64 9.99 -4.21
N VAL A 23 4.71 9.10 -3.86
CA VAL A 23 3.48 8.90 -4.66
C VAL A 23 2.73 10.22 -4.79
N PHE A 24 2.48 10.92 -3.68
CA PHE A 24 1.78 12.21 -3.71
C PHE A 24 2.57 13.30 -4.46
N GLU A 25 3.88 13.42 -4.20
CA GLU A 25 4.75 14.42 -4.85
C GLU A 25 4.84 14.22 -6.36
N LYS A 26 4.72 12.98 -6.85
CA LYS A 26 4.75 12.63 -8.27
C LYS A 26 3.35 12.63 -8.91
N GLY A 27 2.33 13.13 -8.22
CA GLY A 27 0.97 13.27 -8.73
C GLY A 27 0.13 11.99 -8.73
N GLY A 28 0.61 10.93 -8.06
CA GLY A 28 -0.18 9.74 -7.77
C GLY A 28 -1.08 9.94 -6.54
N GLU A 29 -1.86 8.92 -6.24
CA GLU A 29 -2.69 8.86 -5.04
C GLU A 29 -2.53 7.49 -4.35
N VAL A 30 -2.40 7.49 -3.03
CA VAL A 30 -2.48 6.27 -2.23
C VAL A 30 -3.94 6.01 -1.93
N VAL A 31 -4.50 4.92 -2.45
CA VAL A 31 -5.93 4.59 -2.31
C VAL A 31 -6.20 3.54 -1.24
N GLY A 32 -5.15 2.88 -0.75
CA GLY A 32 -5.24 1.87 0.30
C GLY A 32 -3.88 1.57 0.91
N ALA A 33 -3.88 1.10 2.15
CA ALA A 33 -2.70 0.62 2.84
C ALA A 33 -3.00 -0.70 3.56
N ILE A 34 -2.05 -1.62 3.56
CA ILE A 34 -2.20 -2.97 4.11
C ILE A 34 -1.03 -3.25 5.06
N ASP A 35 -1.32 -3.74 6.25
CA ASP A 35 -0.29 -4.12 7.23
C ASP A 35 -0.74 -5.33 8.07
N VAL A 36 0.22 -5.98 8.72
CA VAL A 36 0.01 -7.08 9.68
C VAL A 36 0.09 -6.60 11.13
N ASN A 37 0.68 -5.44 11.38
CA ASN A 37 0.85 -4.92 12.73
C ASN A 37 -0.50 -4.38 13.27
N PRO A 38 -1.05 -4.96 14.35
CA PRO A 38 -2.35 -4.56 14.90
C PRO A 38 -2.35 -3.12 15.42
N ASN A 39 -1.18 -2.56 15.76
CA ASN A 39 -1.08 -1.20 16.28
C ASN A 39 -1.29 -0.11 15.21
N VAL A 40 -1.24 -0.47 13.92
CA VAL A 40 -1.43 0.47 12.81
C VAL A 40 -2.72 0.23 12.05
N ILE A 41 -3.30 -0.98 12.14
CA ILE A 41 -4.59 -1.30 11.53
C ILE A 41 -5.66 -0.32 12.04
N GLY A 42 -6.46 0.22 11.09
CA GLY A 42 -7.49 1.22 11.35
C GLY A 42 -7.00 2.66 11.48
N LYS A 43 -5.69 2.90 11.62
CA LYS A 43 -5.12 4.27 11.61
C LYS A 43 -5.10 4.83 10.20
N ASP A 44 -5.18 6.15 10.10
CA ASP A 44 -5.06 6.85 8.83
C ASP A 44 -3.58 6.97 8.41
N ILE A 45 -3.28 6.78 7.12
CA ILE A 45 -1.92 6.90 6.59
C ILE A 45 -1.35 8.32 6.76
N GLY A 46 -2.20 9.34 6.74
CA GLY A 46 -1.83 10.73 7.01
C GLY A 46 -1.24 10.86 8.40
N THR A 47 -1.90 10.30 9.42
CA THR A 47 -1.38 10.26 10.79
C THR A 47 -0.08 9.49 10.89
N ILE A 48 0.05 8.35 10.20
CA ILE A 48 1.30 7.56 10.16
C ILE A 48 2.45 8.35 9.53
N MET A 49 2.15 9.18 8.53
CA MET A 49 3.11 10.07 7.87
C MET A 49 3.39 11.36 8.66
N GLY A 50 2.77 11.56 9.84
CA GLY A 50 2.90 12.80 10.62
C GLY A 50 2.17 14.00 10.00
N LYS A 51 1.12 13.74 9.22
CA LYS A 51 0.24 14.73 8.59
C LYS A 51 -1.18 14.64 9.17
N THR A 52 -2.05 15.55 8.73
CA THR A 52 -3.50 15.44 8.96
C THR A 52 -4.05 14.18 8.31
N GLU A 53 -5.19 13.68 8.78
CA GLU A 53 -5.86 12.53 8.15
C GLU A 53 -6.17 12.81 6.68
N ILE A 54 -5.91 11.82 5.83
CA ILE A 54 -6.09 11.88 4.38
C ILE A 54 -7.35 11.07 3.96
N GLY A 55 -7.89 10.24 4.85
CA GLY A 55 -9.09 9.43 4.63
C GLY A 55 -8.80 8.02 4.15
N VAL A 56 -7.56 7.54 4.30
CA VAL A 56 -7.14 6.19 3.88
C VAL A 56 -6.63 5.45 5.10
N LYS A 57 -7.43 4.47 5.55
CA LYS A 57 -7.13 3.67 6.74
C LYS A 57 -6.35 2.42 6.37
N VAL A 58 -5.47 2.00 7.28
CA VAL A 58 -4.72 0.74 7.14
C VAL A 58 -5.65 -0.45 7.34
N THR A 59 -5.64 -1.36 6.38
CA THR A 59 -6.41 -2.60 6.39
C THR A 59 -5.53 -3.78 6.82
N ALA A 60 -6.12 -4.73 7.54
CA ALA A 60 -5.45 -5.98 7.89
C ALA A 60 -5.16 -6.84 6.65
N LEU A 61 -4.04 -7.58 6.66
CA LEU A 61 -3.64 -8.45 5.55
C LEU A 61 -4.72 -9.48 5.15
N GLU A 62 -5.48 -10.00 6.10
CA GLU A 62 -6.61 -10.92 5.85
C GLU A 62 -7.68 -10.34 4.91
N ASN A 63 -7.85 -9.01 4.92
CA ASN A 63 -8.82 -8.30 4.08
C ASN A 63 -8.19 -7.70 2.81
N ALA A 64 -6.92 -8.01 2.54
CA ALA A 64 -6.18 -7.43 1.42
C ALA A 64 -6.78 -7.79 0.05
N GLU A 65 -7.22 -9.04 -0.15
CA GLU A 65 -7.79 -9.47 -1.44
C GLU A 65 -9.05 -8.66 -1.79
N GLU A 66 -9.99 -8.56 -0.85
CA GLU A 66 -11.21 -7.78 -1.02
C GLU A 66 -10.90 -6.30 -1.24
N THR A 67 -9.98 -5.75 -0.44
CA THR A 67 -9.55 -4.34 -0.54
C THR A 67 -9.01 -4.03 -1.93
N ILE A 68 -8.12 -4.86 -2.48
CA ILE A 68 -7.53 -4.65 -3.80
C ILE A 68 -8.59 -4.81 -4.91
N ARG A 69 -9.53 -5.76 -4.77
CA ARG A 69 -10.63 -5.95 -5.73
C ARG A 69 -11.58 -4.75 -5.77
N THR A 70 -11.89 -4.19 -4.61
CA THR A 70 -12.77 -3.02 -4.47
C THR A 70 -12.08 -1.76 -4.96
N LEU A 71 -10.85 -1.52 -4.49
CA LEU A 71 -10.11 -0.30 -4.82
C LEU A 71 -9.60 -0.31 -6.25
N LYS A 72 -9.25 -1.45 -6.85
CA LYS A 72 -8.66 -1.56 -8.20
C LYS A 72 -7.46 -0.61 -8.40
N PRO A 73 -6.41 -0.72 -7.57
CA PRO A 73 -5.20 0.08 -7.74
C PRO A 73 -4.48 -0.29 -9.05
N ASP A 74 -3.72 0.65 -9.59
CA ASP A 74 -2.87 0.43 -10.76
C ASP A 74 -1.58 -0.29 -10.36
N ILE A 75 -1.01 0.08 -9.20
CA ILE A 75 0.29 -0.41 -8.70
C ILE A 75 0.21 -0.72 -7.21
N ALA A 76 0.89 -1.78 -6.79
CA ALA A 76 1.23 -2.05 -5.39
C ALA A 76 2.71 -1.74 -5.13
N ILE A 77 2.98 -1.02 -4.05
CA ILE A 77 4.33 -0.82 -3.50
C ILE A 77 4.46 -1.70 -2.26
N VAL A 78 5.47 -2.57 -2.23
CA VAL A 78 5.69 -3.51 -1.12
C VAL A 78 6.97 -3.14 -0.38
N THR A 79 6.82 -2.70 0.87
CA THR A 79 7.94 -2.35 1.77
C THR A 79 7.78 -3.04 3.12
N THR A 80 7.65 -4.38 3.11
CA THR A 80 7.43 -5.20 4.30
C THR A 80 8.72 -5.89 4.75
N MET A 81 9.31 -6.73 3.89
CA MET A 81 10.46 -7.58 4.19
C MET A 81 11.41 -7.67 2.97
N SER A 82 12.65 -8.10 3.23
CA SER A 82 13.70 -8.12 2.21
C SER A 82 13.82 -9.44 1.45
N LEU A 83 13.37 -10.56 2.02
CA LEU A 83 13.50 -11.86 1.38
C LEU A 83 12.29 -12.13 0.48
N LEU A 84 12.53 -12.69 -0.71
CA LEU A 84 11.47 -13.06 -1.66
C LEU A 84 10.42 -13.99 -1.05
N ASN A 85 10.84 -14.91 -0.18
CA ASN A 85 9.93 -15.82 0.50
C ASN A 85 8.94 -15.08 1.40
N ASP A 86 9.39 -14.02 2.09
CA ASP A 86 8.57 -13.27 3.04
C ASP A 86 7.58 -12.33 2.35
N VAL A 87 7.89 -11.90 1.12
CA VAL A 87 7.01 -11.05 0.30
C VAL A 87 6.16 -11.83 -0.70
N LYS A 88 6.40 -13.14 -0.83
CA LYS A 88 5.79 -14.01 -1.84
C LYS A 88 4.27 -13.86 -1.87
N ASP A 89 3.62 -13.92 -0.71
CA ASP A 89 2.16 -13.89 -0.65
C ASP A 89 1.58 -12.56 -1.12
N ALA A 90 2.20 -11.43 -0.74
CA ALA A 90 1.81 -10.11 -1.23
C ALA A 90 1.98 -9.98 -2.76
N LEU A 91 3.10 -10.48 -3.29
CA LEU A 91 3.38 -10.47 -4.73
C LEU A 91 2.40 -11.37 -5.51
N MET A 92 2.15 -12.58 -5.00
CA MET A 92 1.22 -13.54 -5.60
C MET A 92 -0.22 -13.02 -5.56
N LEU A 93 -0.63 -12.36 -4.48
CA LEU A 93 -1.93 -11.71 -4.38
C LEU A 93 -2.09 -10.62 -5.45
N CYS A 94 -1.09 -9.75 -5.61
CA CYS A 94 -1.09 -8.72 -6.64
C CYS A 94 -1.21 -9.33 -8.05
N ALA A 95 -0.42 -10.38 -8.32
CA ALA A 95 -0.44 -11.09 -9.60
C ALA A 95 -1.80 -11.74 -9.91
N LYS A 96 -2.41 -12.40 -8.91
CA LYS A 96 -3.73 -13.04 -9.02
C LYS A 96 -4.84 -12.05 -9.38
N ILE A 97 -4.78 -10.83 -8.84
CA ILE A 97 -5.82 -9.80 -9.00
C ILE A 97 -5.51 -8.85 -10.20
N ARG A 98 -4.43 -9.11 -10.95
CA ARG A 98 -3.93 -8.27 -12.06
C ARG A 98 -3.54 -6.85 -11.62
N CYS A 99 -3.12 -6.66 -10.37
CA CYS A 99 -2.47 -5.43 -9.94
C CYS A 99 -0.99 -5.48 -10.35
N LYS A 100 -0.45 -4.43 -10.99
CA LYS A 100 1.00 -4.37 -11.26
C LYS A 100 1.74 -4.18 -9.93
N CYS A 101 2.87 -4.86 -9.74
CA CYS A 101 3.64 -4.78 -8.49
C CYS A 101 5.03 -4.22 -8.79
N ASN A 102 5.46 -3.19 -8.06
CA ASN A 102 6.82 -2.64 -8.13
C ASN A 102 7.53 -2.87 -6.80
N TYR A 103 8.69 -3.53 -6.85
CA TYR A 103 9.54 -3.80 -5.69
C TYR A 103 10.65 -2.75 -5.62
N TYR A 104 10.76 -2.04 -4.50
CA TYR A 104 11.83 -1.09 -4.24
C TYR A 104 12.59 -1.56 -2.99
N MET A 105 13.85 -1.97 -3.20
CA MET A 105 14.82 -2.25 -2.13
C MET A 105 15.53 -0.97 -1.69
#